data_AF-A0A420ERY7-F1
#
_entry.id   AF-A0A420ERY7-F1
#
_cell.length_a   1.000
_cell.length_b   1.000
_cell.length_c   1.000
_cell.angle_alpha   90.00
_cell.angle_beta   90.00
_cell.angle_gamma   90.00
#
_symmetry.space_group_name_H-M   'P 1'
#
loop_
_entity.id
_entity.type
_entity.pdbx_description
1 polymer ?
#
loop_
_entity_poly.entity_id
_entity_poly.type
_entity_poly.pdbx_seq_one_letter_code
_entity_poly.pdbx_strand_id
1 'polypeptide(L)'
;MKTLYSACLSRLGLSRSEAAKLHGVRIDTINSWATGRRPVPEGAWDDLRQREDLIIERAETIRELWEDAGEPKEISAKWDSDVALLGLADFILGGHWDDNAPIPQ
;
A
#
# COMPACT_ATOMS: atom_id res chain seq x y z
N MET A 1 20.25 18.53 -2.59
CA MET A 1 19.25 18.44 -3.67
C MET A 1 18.43 17.18 -3.48
N LYS A 2 17.09 17.27 -3.48
CA LYS A 2 16.23 16.10 -3.63
C LYS A 2 16.17 15.76 -5.12
N THR A 3 16.45 14.51 -5.47
CA THR A 3 16.29 14.02 -6.85
C THR A 3 14.81 13.77 -7.14
N LEU A 4 14.44 13.75 -8.42
CA LEU A 4 13.09 13.37 -8.85
C LEU A 4 12.70 12.00 -8.26
N TYR A 5 13.61 11.04 -8.30
CA TYR A 5 13.40 9.71 -7.73
C TYR A 5 13.07 9.76 -6.24
N SER A 6 13.81 10.54 -5.46
CA SER A 6 13.52 10.71 -4.02
C SER A 6 12.17 11.38 -3.74
N ALA A 7 11.71 12.26 -4.62
CA ALA A 7 10.40 12.88 -4.53
C ALA A 7 9.29 11.87 -4.85
N CYS A 8 9.47 11.04 -5.88
CA CYS A 8 8.52 9.97 -6.23
C CYS A 8 8.34 8.95 -5.11
N LEU A 9 9.43 8.51 -4.47
CA LEU A 9 9.33 7.61 -3.31
C LEU A 9 8.53 8.23 -2.17
N SER A 10 8.77 9.51 -1.88
CA SER A 10 8.04 10.24 -0.83
C SER A 10 6.56 10.37 -1.16
N ARG A 11 6.23 10.63 -2.42
CA ARG A 11 4.83 10.72 -2.89
C ARG A 11 4.10 9.39 -2.78
N LEU A 12 4.77 8.29 -3.09
CA LEU A 12 4.22 6.94 -3.00
C LEU A 12 4.27 6.36 -1.57
N GLY A 13 4.73 7.13 -0.59
CA GLY A 13 4.87 6.67 0.80
C GLY A 13 5.90 5.55 1.00
N LEU A 14 6.82 5.36 0.05
CA LEU A 14 7.79 4.27 0.08
C LEU A 14 9.04 4.65 0.87
N SER A 15 9.42 3.80 1.82
CA SER A 15 10.76 3.80 2.40
C SER A 15 11.80 3.29 1.40
N ARG A 16 13.08 3.57 1.65
CA ARG A 16 14.18 3.11 0.77
C ARG A 16 14.33 1.58 0.76
N SER A 17 13.99 0.92 1.86
CA SER A 17 14.00 -0.54 1.96
C SER A 17 12.84 -1.17 1.17
N GLU A 18 11.66 -0.54 1.18
CA GLU A 18 10.53 -0.97 0.35
C GLU A 18 10.81 -0.75 -1.13
N ALA A 19 11.40 0.39 -1.50
CA ALA A 19 11.84 0.63 -2.87
C ALA A 19 12.89 -0.39 -3.34
N ALA A 20 13.82 -0.79 -2.48
CA ALA A 20 14.80 -1.84 -2.79
C ALA A 20 14.12 -3.18 -3.11
N LYS A 21 13.08 -3.54 -2.33
CA LYS A 21 12.28 -4.74 -2.56
C LYS A 21 11.45 -4.63 -3.83
N LEU A 22 10.79 -3.49 -4.06
CA LEU A 22 9.97 -3.22 -5.24
C LEU A 22 10.78 -3.47 -6.52
N HIS A 23 11.98 -2.91 -6.60
CA HIS A 23 12.84 -3.02 -7.78
C HIS A 23 13.71 -4.30 -7.81
N GLY A 24 13.70 -5.11 -6.75
CA GLY A 24 14.57 -6.29 -6.64
C GLY A 24 16.07 -5.98 -6.59
N VAL A 25 16.47 -4.81 -6.06
CA VAL A 25 17.87 -4.35 -6.02
C VAL A 25 18.37 -4.15 -4.59
N ARG A 26 19.69 -3.96 -4.43
CA ARG A 26 20.30 -3.61 -3.14
C ARG A 26 19.95 -2.18 -2.73
N ILE A 27 19.85 -1.94 -1.42
CA ILE A 27 19.56 -0.61 -0.86
C ILE A 27 20.62 0.45 -1.25
N ASP A 28 21.87 0.05 -1.49
CA ASP A 28 22.92 0.96 -1.96
C ASP A 28 22.65 1.50 -3.36
N THR A 29 22.03 0.69 -4.23
CA THR A 29 21.57 1.12 -5.55
C THR A 29 20.50 2.21 -5.41
N ILE A 30 19.54 2.00 -4.50
CA ILE A 30 18.50 2.99 -4.18
C ILE A 30 19.12 4.28 -3.64
N ASN A 31 20.11 4.20 -2.74
CA ASN A 31 20.80 5.38 -2.21
C ASN A 31 21.55 6.13 -3.32
N SER A 32 22.16 5.41 -4.26
CA SER A 32 22.85 5.99 -5.43
C SER A 32 21.88 6.78 -6.31
N TRP A 33 20.71 6.23 -6.60
CA TRP A 33 19.64 6.87 -7.36
C TRP A 33 19.03 8.08 -6.64
N ALA A 34 18.70 7.92 -5.35
CA ALA A 34 18.11 8.97 -4.54
C ALA A 34 19.04 10.18 -4.37
N THR A 35 20.36 9.99 -4.44
CA THR A 35 21.36 11.05 -4.37
C THR A 35 21.82 11.56 -5.74
N GLY A 36 21.38 10.93 -6.84
CA GLY A 36 21.72 11.32 -8.20
C GLY A 36 23.13 10.92 -8.63
N ARG A 37 23.81 10.04 -7.87
CA ARG A 37 25.15 9.53 -8.21
C ARG A 37 25.12 8.64 -9.44
N ARG A 38 24.01 7.92 -9.66
CA ARG A 38 23.77 7.10 -10.85
C ARG A 38 22.40 7.43 -11.42
N PRO A 39 22.25 7.41 -12.76
CA PRO A 39 20.94 7.56 -13.39
C PRO A 39 20.04 6.38 -12.98
N VAL A 40 18.74 6.67 -12.90
CA VAL A 40 17.71 5.67 -12.65
C VAL A 40 17.34 5.00 -13.98
N PRO A 41 17.39 3.67 -14.08
CA PRO A 41 17.01 2.97 -15.31
C PRO A 41 15.51 3.08 -15.56
N GLU A 42 15.11 2.97 -16.84
CA GLU A 42 13.70 3.09 -17.26
C GLU A 42 12.79 2.10 -16.53
N GLY A 43 13.20 0.84 -16.39
CA GLY A 43 12.41 -0.17 -15.67
C GLY A 43 12.09 0.19 -14.22
N ALA A 44 12.95 0.93 -13.52
CA ALA A 44 12.63 1.39 -12.17
C ALA A 44 11.56 2.49 -12.16
N TRP A 45 11.44 3.28 -13.23
CA TRP A 45 10.32 4.21 -13.39
C TRP A 45 9.01 3.50 -13.75
N ASP A 46 9.09 2.41 -14.51
CA ASP A 46 7.94 1.56 -14.82
C ASP A 46 7.39 0.92 -13.54
N ASP A 47 8.25 0.37 -12.69
CA ASP A 47 7.85 -0.22 -11.40
C ASP A 47 7.12 0.80 -10.50
N LEU A 48 7.59 2.06 -10.47
CA LEU A 48 6.95 3.11 -9.67
C LEU A 48 5.57 3.49 -10.23
N ARG A 49 5.40 3.50 -11.56
CA ARG A 49 4.10 3.73 -12.21
C ARG A 49 3.13 2.60 -11.93
N GLN A 50 3.57 1.36 -12.08
CA GLN A 50 2.75 0.20 -11.75
C GLN A 50 2.33 0.20 -10.27
N ARG A 51 3.23 0.62 -9.36
CA ARG A 51 2.90 0.76 -7.95
C ARG A 51 1.82 1.82 -7.70
N GLU A 52 1.86 2.93 -8.44
CA GLU A 52 0.84 3.99 -8.38
C GLU A 52 -0.52 3.50 -8.86
N ASP A 53 -0.56 2.80 -9.99
CA ASP A 53 -1.81 2.25 -10.54
C ASP A 53 -2.49 1.34 -9.51
N LEU A 54 -1.71 0.50 -8.80
CA LEU A 54 -2.21 -0.35 -7.73
C LEU A 54 -2.74 0.45 -6.51
N ILE A 55 -2.16 1.62 -6.20
CA ILE A 55 -2.69 2.49 -5.14
C ILE A 55 -4.06 3.04 -5.55
N ILE A 56 -4.18 3.47 -6.80
CA ILE A 56 -5.43 4.04 -7.34
C ILE A 56 -6.52 2.97 -7.36
N GLU A 57 -6.24 1.81 -7.95
CA GLU A 57 -7.17 0.68 -8.01
C GLU A 57 -7.67 0.30 -6.61
N ARG A 58 -6.76 0.17 -5.65
CA ARG A 58 -7.14 -0.18 -4.28
C ARG A 58 -7.94 0.92 -3.57
N ALA A 59 -7.66 2.19 -3.86
CA ALA A 59 -8.45 3.30 -3.35
C ALA A 59 -9.87 3.30 -3.93
N GLU A 60 -10.00 2.97 -5.22
CA GLU A 60 -11.30 2.80 -5.88
C GLU A 60 -12.09 1.64 -5.28
N THR A 61 -11.47 0.47 -5.10
CA THR A 61 -12.12 -0.68 -4.44
C THR A 61 -12.58 -0.33 -3.03
N ILE A 62 -11.77 0.37 -2.25
CA ILE A 62 -12.17 0.82 -0.89
C ILE A 62 -13.38 1.75 -0.99
N ARG A 63 -13.40 2.67 -1.96
CA ARG A 63 -14.53 3.58 -2.16
C ARG A 63 -15.81 2.83 -2.55
N GLU A 64 -15.73 1.86 -3.45
CA GLU A 64 -16.88 1.03 -3.85
C GLU A 64 -17.43 0.23 -2.67
N LEU A 65 -16.56 -0.43 -1.91
CA LEU A 65 -16.95 -1.14 -0.69
C LEU A 65 -17.61 -0.20 0.35
N TRP A 66 -17.15 1.05 0.42
CA TRP A 66 -17.75 2.08 1.27
C TRP A 66 -19.14 2.51 0.79
N GLU A 67 -19.35 2.63 -0.52
CA GLU A 67 -20.64 2.96 -1.12
C GLU A 67 -21.65 1.81 -0.90
N ASP A 68 -21.21 0.55 -1.04
CA ASP A 68 -22.05 -0.64 -0.90
C ASP A 68 -22.43 -0.97 0.55
N ALA A 69 -21.52 -0.79 1.50
CA ALA A 69 -21.75 -1.09 2.92
C ALA A 69 -22.65 -0.05 3.63
N GLY A 70 -22.90 1.09 2.99
CA GLY A 70 -23.57 2.25 3.57
C GLY A 70 -22.62 3.12 4.41
N GLU A 71 -22.76 4.45 4.30
CA GLU A 71 -21.85 5.41 4.95
C GLU A 71 -21.71 5.16 6.47
N PRO A 72 -20.48 4.97 6.98
CA PRO A 72 -20.24 4.99 8.42
C PRO A 72 -20.57 6.38 8.96
N LYS A 73 -21.67 6.50 9.71
CA LYS A 73 -22.12 7.79 10.29
C LYS A 73 -21.18 8.34 11.38
N GLU A 74 -20.20 7.56 11.84
CA GLU A 74 -19.25 8.00 12.86
C GLU A 74 -17.92 7.25 12.76
N ILE A 75 -16.86 7.93 12.30
CA ILE A 75 -15.49 7.41 12.35
C ILE A 75 -14.86 7.93 13.64
N SER A 76 -14.95 7.13 14.72
CA SER A 76 -14.27 7.43 15.97
C SER A 76 -12.82 6.96 15.90
N ALA A 77 -11.87 7.87 15.86
CA ALA A 77 -10.42 7.56 15.92
C ALA A 77 -9.98 7.18 17.35
N LYS A 78 -10.63 6.19 17.97
CA LYS A 78 -10.16 5.59 19.22
C LYS A 78 -9.43 4.28 18.90
N TRP A 79 -8.11 4.39 18.81
CA TRP A 79 -7.19 3.26 18.60
C TRP A 79 -6.89 2.46 19.89
N ASP A 80 -7.84 2.36 20.81
CA ASP A 80 -7.60 1.81 22.16
C ASP A 80 -8.35 0.51 22.44
N SER A 81 -8.81 -0.23 21.43
CA SER A 81 -9.38 -1.56 21.68
C SER A 81 -8.96 -2.62 20.68
N ASP A 82 -8.62 -3.80 21.21
CA ASP A 82 -8.36 -5.01 20.43
C ASP A 82 -9.53 -5.35 19.49
N VAL A 83 -10.75 -4.93 19.84
CA VAL A 83 -11.96 -5.09 19.03
C VAL A 83 -11.91 -4.23 17.76
N ALA A 84 -11.38 -3.01 17.82
CA ALA A 84 -11.19 -2.16 16.63
C ALA A 84 -10.12 -2.74 15.68
N LEU A 85 -9.10 -3.38 16.25
CA LEU A 85 -8.05 -4.06 15.50
C LEU A 85 -8.58 -5.35 14.84
N LEU A 86 -9.46 -6.08 15.52
CA LEU A 86 -10.19 -7.22 14.96
C LEU A 86 -11.18 -6.79 13.86
N GLY A 87 -11.89 -5.68 14.02
CA GLY A 87 -12.78 -5.14 12.98
C GLY A 87 -12.02 -4.66 11.74
N LEU A 88 -10.85 -4.04 11.93
CA LEU A 88 -9.94 -3.71 10.82
C LEU A 88 -9.38 -4.99 10.16
N ALA A 89 -9.00 -5.99 10.95
CA ALA A 89 -8.51 -7.26 10.42
C ALA A 89 -9.60 -7.98 9.62
N ASP A 90 -10.84 -8.02 10.11
CA ASP A 90 -12.00 -8.58 9.41
C ASP A 90 -12.32 -7.81 8.14
N PHE A 91 -12.23 -6.46 8.16
CA PHE A 91 -12.37 -5.64 6.95
C PHE A 91 -11.26 -5.87 5.92
N ILE A 92 -10.02 -6.09 6.35
CA ILE A 92 -8.86 -6.30 5.48
C ILE A 92 -8.76 -7.75 4.98
N LEU A 93 -9.18 -8.73 5.79
CA LEU A 93 -9.04 -10.17 5.54
C LEU A 93 -10.34 -10.86 5.10
N GLY A 94 -11.50 -10.28 5.39
CA GLY A 94 -12.84 -10.82 5.09
C GLY A 94 -13.25 -10.75 3.61
N GLY A 95 -12.38 -10.24 2.74
CA GLY A 95 -12.59 -10.23 1.29
C GLY A 95 -12.47 -11.60 0.60
N HIS A 96 -12.17 -12.69 1.32
CA HIS A 96 -12.13 -14.03 0.73
C HIS A 96 -12.28 -15.14 1.78
N TRP A 97 -13.50 -15.64 2.00
CA TRP A 97 -13.74 -16.98 2.57
C TRP A 97 -14.97 -17.62 1.92
N ASP A 98 -14.75 -18.78 1.32
CA ASP A 98 -15.76 -19.66 0.71
C ASP A 98 -16.84 -20.07 1.73
N ASP A 99 -18.10 -19.99 1.30
CA ASP A 99 -19.35 -20.29 2.03
C ASP A 99 -19.54 -21.76 2.48
N ASN A 100 -18.48 -22.56 2.64
CA ASN A 100 -18.63 -24.01 2.77
C ASN A 100 -17.70 -24.67 3.80
N ALA A 101 -17.70 -24.19 5.04
CA ALA A 101 -17.12 -24.91 6.17
C ALA A 101 -18.21 -25.24 7.22
N PRO A 102 -18.41 -26.53 7.57
CA PRO A 102 -19.48 -26.93 8.49
C PRO A 102 -19.15 -26.57 9.93
N ILE A 103 -20.15 -26.07 10.64
CA ILE A 103 -20.10 -25.66 12.05
C ILE A 103 -19.93 -26.91 12.93
N PRO A 104 -18.87 -27.02 13.75
CA PRO A 104 -18.75 -28.12 14.70
C PRO A 104 -19.73 -27.90 15.88
N GLN A 105 -20.39 -29.00 16.28
CA GLN A 105 -21.39 -29.03 17.36
C GLN A 105 -20.80 -28.78 18.74
#